data_AF-A0A8J4F744-F1
#
_entry.id   AF-A0A8J4F744-F1
#
_cell.length_a   1.000
_cell.length_b   1.000
_cell.length_c   1.000
_cell.angle_alpha   90.00
_cell.angle_beta   90.00
_cell.angle_gamma   90.00
#
_symmetry.space_group_name_H-M   'P 1'
#
loop_
_entity.id
_entity.type
_entity.pdbx_description
1 polymer ?
#
loop_
_entity_poly.entity_id
_entity_poly.type
_entity_poly.pdbx_seq_one_letter_code
_entity_poly.pdbx_strand_id
1 'polypeptide(L)'
;MTKWHYWLDAWAIKTYGVNASDYHHRVMILPSGFSGTVAGCGGFAGRATAGRVSLIRTPVNNWGSGHVWWSGNNVGDLEILFHEIAHNYAMAHANVVGGCNTNDQCDHTCIMGGTGGQGIRCFNAPHNWQVGWASKPVRELGDSDLPYGNPTAVRIPAQMNGLNTSVLVKGGGMPTNRKLFLSVRLNVYSYDLPWQFWDDNVPFLLMHTYDGTDGNPYSTTVFVGEIRVGTIWRDNKSNISVRFDSWSKDSGAAVRICRRSSGEERECADGLDEDCNFLTDIEDLNCRAGASSETKAGEAVVVGSGRPTSPSRGPVSRRTPPPRPLLKQSPPSPRPPSPPSPRPPRKLAPPRKPSPPRKPSPPRKPSPPRPPPRGLGRR
;
A
#
# COMPACT_ATOMS: atom_id res chain seq x y z
N MET A 1 31.17 -18.29 -15.65
CA MET A 1 31.61 -16.91 -15.95
C MET A 1 31.35 -16.03 -14.74
N THR A 2 32.39 -15.37 -14.22
CA THR A 2 32.27 -14.35 -13.18
C THR A 2 31.46 -13.19 -13.73
N LYS A 3 30.37 -12.80 -13.05
CA LYS A 3 29.54 -11.68 -13.49
C LYS A 3 30.31 -10.37 -13.32
N TRP A 4 30.15 -9.42 -14.25
CA TRP A 4 30.90 -8.16 -14.30
C TRP A 4 30.80 -7.30 -13.02
N HIS A 5 29.70 -7.40 -12.26
CA HIS A 5 29.56 -6.64 -11.01
C HIS A 5 30.59 -7.04 -9.94
N TYR A 6 31.08 -8.29 -9.95
CA TYR A 6 32.16 -8.67 -9.04
C TYR A 6 33.48 -7.96 -9.35
N TRP A 7 33.71 -7.61 -10.61
CA TRP A 7 34.85 -6.79 -10.99
C TRP A 7 34.70 -5.37 -10.43
N LEU A 8 33.49 -4.78 -10.47
CA LEU A 8 33.23 -3.49 -9.85
C LEU A 8 33.45 -3.50 -8.34
N ASP A 9 32.98 -4.54 -7.65
CA ASP A 9 33.20 -4.69 -6.20
C ASP A 9 34.70 -4.73 -5.88
N ALA A 10 35.48 -5.54 -6.61
CA ALA A 10 36.92 -5.63 -6.42
C ALA A 10 37.64 -4.30 -6.73
N TRP A 11 37.20 -3.60 -7.78
CA TRP A 11 37.73 -2.28 -8.13
C TRP A 11 37.41 -1.23 -7.07
N ALA A 12 36.19 -1.23 -6.51
CA ALA A 12 35.77 -0.31 -5.45
C ALA A 12 36.59 -0.50 -4.17
N ILE A 13 36.87 -1.76 -3.78
CA ILE A 13 37.75 -2.09 -2.66
C ILE A 13 39.16 -1.59 -2.93
N LYS A 14 39.74 -1.94 -4.07
CA LYS A 14 41.14 -1.61 -4.40
C LYS A 14 41.37 -0.11 -4.53
N THR A 15 40.42 0.62 -5.12
CA THR A 15 40.59 2.03 -5.48
C THR A 15 40.14 2.97 -4.36
N TYR A 16 39.06 2.63 -3.67
CA TYR A 16 38.44 3.52 -2.66
C TYR A 16 38.42 2.93 -1.25
N GLY A 17 38.88 1.69 -1.06
CA GLY A 17 38.76 1.01 0.23
C GLY A 17 37.31 0.68 0.60
N VAL A 18 36.38 0.70 -0.36
CA VAL A 18 34.95 0.47 -0.13
C VAL A 18 34.62 -0.99 -0.41
N ASN A 19 34.31 -1.74 0.64
CA ASN A 19 33.77 -3.09 0.50
C ASN A 19 32.28 -3.05 0.21
N ALA A 20 31.89 -3.29 -1.05
CA ALA A 20 30.48 -3.29 -1.47
C ALA A 20 29.61 -4.31 -0.68
N SER A 21 30.23 -5.35 -0.10
CA SER A 21 29.51 -6.31 0.75
C SER A 21 29.10 -5.77 2.11
N ASP A 22 29.60 -4.61 2.49
CA ASP A 22 29.19 -3.91 3.71
C ASP A 22 27.84 -3.19 3.56
N TYR A 23 27.24 -3.17 2.36
CA TYR A 23 26.00 -2.45 2.06
C TYR A 23 24.85 -3.40 1.67
N HIS A 24 23.64 -3.09 2.15
CA HIS A 24 22.42 -3.85 1.81
C HIS A 24 21.98 -3.66 0.34
N HIS A 25 22.20 -2.47 -0.21
CA HIS A 25 21.80 -2.14 -1.58
C HIS A 25 23.04 -1.76 -2.40
N ARG A 26 23.24 -2.45 -3.52
CA ARG A 26 24.29 -2.13 -4.48
C ARG A 26 23.65 -1.60 -5.75
N VAL A 27 23.73 -0.28 -5.93
CA VAL A 27 23.16 0.42 -7.08
C VAL A 27 24.25 0.58 -8.14
N MET A 28 24.05 -0.07 -9.28
CA MET A 28 24.92 0.01 -10.44
C MET A 28 24.29 0.94 -11.46
N ILE A 29 24.97 2.03 -11.77
CA ILE A 29 24.57 2.95 -12.82
C ILE A 29 25.13 2.43 -14.15
N LEU A 30 24.26 2.18 -15.11
CA LEU A 30 24.64 1.72 -16.44
C LEU A 30 24.94 2.92 -17.35
N PRO A 31 25.75 2.75 -18.42
CA PRO A 31 25.93 3.80 -19.41
C PRO A 31 24.60 4.22 -20.04
N SER A 32 24.50 5.50 -20.42
CA SER A 32 23.39 5.97 -21.25
C SER A 32 23.32 5.18 -22.56
N GLY A 33 22.10 4.88 -23.03
CA GLY A 33 21.83 4.04 -24.19
C GLY A 33 21.91 2.53 -23.94
N PHE A 34 22.56 2.07 -22.87
CA PHE A 34 22.86 0.65 -22.64
C PHE A 34 21.62 -0.26 -22.76
N SER A 35 20.51 0.08 -22.10
CA SER A 35 19.31 -0.78 -22.09
C SER A 35 18.61 -0.88 -23.44
N GLY A 36 18.86 0.07 -24.35
CA GLY A 36 18.36 0.04 -25.74
C GLY A 36 19.34 -0.59 -26.74
N THR A 37 20.65 -0.54 -26.47
CA THR A 37 21.68 -1.05 -27.38
C THR A 37 21.99 -2.53 -27.18
N VAL A 38 21.87 -3.05 -25.95
CA VAL A 38 22.16 -4.45 -25.65
C VAL A 38 20.94 -5.33 -25.97
N ALA A 39 21.11 -6.23 -26.93
CA ALA A 39 20.08 -7.17 -27.33
C ALA A 39 19.54 -7.97 -26.13
N GLY A 40 18.22 -8.07 -26.02
CA GLY A 40 17.55 -8.76 -24.91
C GLY A 40 17.35 -7.96 -23.63
N CYS A 41 17.85 -6.71 -23.54
CA CYS A 41 17.57 -5.84 -22.38
C CYS A 41 16.21 -5.13 -22.43
N GLY A 42 15.58 -5.01 -23.61
CA GLY A 42 14.20 -4.54 -23.72
C GLY A 42 13.94 -3.11 -23.23
N GLY A 43 14.97 -2.26 -23.14
CA GLY A 43 14.79 -0.84 -22.83
C GLY A 43 14.39 -0.49 -21.41
N PHE A 44 14.70 -1.32 -20.40
CA PHE A 44 14.31 -1.02 -19.01
C PHE A 44 14.90 0.31 -18.48
N ALA A 45 14.15 0.95 -17.58
CA ALA A 45 14.56 2.17 -16.89
C ALA A 45 15.32 1.85 -15.58
N GLY A 46 14.86 0.82 -14.88
CA GLY A 46 15.52 0.18 -13.74
C GLY A 46 15.29 -1.33 -13.76
N ARG A 47 16.11 -2.07 -13.03
CA ARG A 47 15.88 -3.47 -12.70
C ARG A 47 16.52 -3.81 -11.37
N ALA A 48 15.92 -4.70 -10.59
CA ALA A 48 16.50 -5.12 -9.32
C ALA A 48 16.32 -6.62 -9.06
N THR A 49 17.04 -7.11 -8.04
CA THR A 49 16.81 -8.44 -7.48
C THR A 49 15.65 -8.41 -6.50
N ALA A 50 14.80 -9.44 -6.56
CA ALA A 50 13.80 -9.73 -5.54
C ALA A 50 14.49 -10.25 -4.27
N GLY A 51 14.61 -9.40 -3.26
CA GLY A 51 15.38 -9.71 -2.05
C GLY A 51 16.89 -9.57 -2.22
N ARG A 52 17.62 -10.11 -1.24
CA ARG A 52 19.08 -10.26 -1.31
C ARG A 52 19.47 -11.34 -2.31
N VAL A 53 20.52 -11.08 -3.08
CA VAL A 53 21.17 -12.06 -3.96
C VAL A 53 22.52 -12.52 -3.40
N SER A 54 23.21 -11.63 -2.67
CA SER A 54 24.42 -11.97 -1.93
C SER A 54 24.07 -12.34 -0.50
N LEU A 55 24.49 -13.52 -0.06
CA LEU A 55 24.37 -13.99 1.32
C LEU A 55 25.66 -13.75 2.13
N ILE A 56 26.65 -13.07 1.53
CA ILE A 56 27.90 -12.74 2.21
C ILE A 56 27.57 -11.81 3.37
N ARG A 57 27.97 -12.22 4.57
CA ARG A 57 27.86 -11.42 5.79
C ARG A 57 29.21 -10.84 6.14
N THR A 58 29.20 -9.58 6.56
CA THR A 58 30.39 -8.87 7.04
C THR A 58 30.13 -8.39 8.47
N PRO A 59 31.15 -7.87 9.18
CA PRO A 59 30.95 -7.31 10.52
C PRO A 59 29.93 -6.17 10.57
N VAL A 60 29.67 -5.50 9.45
CA VAL A 60 28.72 -4.37 9.35
C VAL A 60 27.43 -4.72 8.62
N ASN A 61 27.45 -5.74 7.75
CA ASN A 61 26.28 -6.21 7.01
C ASN A 61 25.96 -7.66 7.39
N ASN A 62 24.95 -7.84 8.24
CA ASN A 62 24.50 -9.17 8.67
C ASN A 62 23.30 -9.70 7.84
N TRP A 63 22.76 -8.90 6.91
CA TRP A 63 21.59 -9.26 6.12
C TRP A 63 21.96 -9.88 4.77
N GLY A 64 22.99 -9.34 4.08
CA GLY A 64 23.36 -9.66 2.71
C GLY A 64 23.24 -8.43 1.79
N SER A 65 23.21 -8.63 0.47
CA SER A 65 23.02 -7.51 -0.47
C SER A 65 22.02 -7.85 -1.58
N GLY A 66 21.15 -6.90 -1.90
CA GLY A 66 20.37 -6.83 -3.13
C GLY A 66 21.06 -5.93 -4.15
N HIS A 67 20.75 -6.16 -5.43
CA HIS A 67 21.30 -5.40 -6.54
C HIS A 67 20.22 -4.57 -7.22
N VAL A 68 20.62 -3.40 -7.71
CA VAL A 68 19.83 -2.52 -8.57
C VAL A 68 20.69 -2.15 -9.78
N TRP A 69 20.15 -2.29 -10.97
CA TRP A 69 20.70 -1.83 -12.24
C TRP A 69 19.87 -0.65 -12.73
N TRP A 70 20.43 0.55 -12.63
CA TRP A 70 19.76 1.79 -13.00
C TRP A 70 20.24 2.25 -14.37
N SER A 71 19.32 2.38 -15.32
CA SER A 71 19.67 2.81 -16.68
C SER A 71 20.25 4.23 -16.66
N GLY A 72 21.37 4.44 -17.35
CA GLY A 72 22.00 5.74 -17.52
C GLY A 72 21.08 6.81 -18.12
N ASN A 73 20.05 6.39 -18.86
CA ASN A 73 19.04 7.28 -19.44
C ASN A 73 18.07 7.87 -18.41
N ASN A 74 17.98 7.27 -17.22
CA ASN A 74 17.03 7.64 -16.18
C ASN A 74 17.71 8.01 -14.87
N VAL A 75 19.03 8.22 -14.87
CA VAL A 75 19.78 8.64 -13.69
C VAL A 75 19.28 10.00 -13.23
N GLY A 76 18.97 10.11 -11.94
CA GLY A 76 18.35 11.29 -11.34
C GLY A 76 16.84 11.16 -11.15
N ASP A 77 16.19 10.19 -11.80
CA ASP A 77 14.81 9.84 -11.50
C ASP A 77 14.72 8.99 -10.22
N LEU A 78 14.47 9.67 -9.10
CA LEU A 78 14.34 9.06 -7.78
C LEU A 78 13.14 8.11 -7.68
N GLU A 79 12.09 8.28 -8.50
CA GLU A 79 10.93 7.37 -8.54
C GLU A 79 11.38 5.98 -8.96
N ILE A 80 12.15 5.90 -10.04
CA ILE A 80 12.72 4.65 -10.55
C ILE A 80 13.67 4.05 -9.53
N LEU A 81 14.60 4.82 -8.97
CA LEU A 81 15.53 4.28 -7.99
C LEU A 81 14.79 3.70 -6.76
N PHE A 82 13.77 4.41 -6.27
CA PHE A 82 13.01 3.97 -5.11
C PHE A 82 12.18 2.70 -5.39
N HIS A 83 11.56 2.63 -6.57
CA HIS A 83 10.89 1.42 -7.07
C HIS A 83 11.84 0.22 -7.10
N GLU A 84 13.02 0.38 -7.70
CA GLU A 84 13.97 -0.73 -7.82
C GLU A 84 14.55 -1.17 -6.48
N ILE A 85 14.86 -0.23 -5.57
CA ILE A 85 15.34 -0.58 -4.24
C ILE A 85 14.28 -1.36 -3.46
N ALA A 86 12.99 -1.06 -3.64
CA ALA A 86 11.90 -1.77 -2.98
C ALA A 86 11.89 -3.27 -3.30
N HIS A 87 12.26 -3.68 -4.52
CA HIS A 87 12.42 -5.08 -4.86
C HIS A 87 13.47 -5.80 -4.00
N ASN A 88 14.53 -5.11 -3.53
CA ASN A 88 15.49 -5.72 -2.62
C ASN A 88 14.88 -6.07 -1.25
N TYR A 89 13.72 -5.51 -0.90
CA TYR A 89 12.90 -5.89 0.25
C TYR A 89 11.88 -6.99 -0.07
N ALA A 90 12.05 -7.67 -1.21
CA ALA A 90 11.14 -8.68 -1.74
C ALA A 90 9.72 -8.16 -2.02
N MET A 91 9.53 -6.86 -2.26
CA MET A 91 8.25 -6.32 -2.73
C MET A 91 8.06 -6.67 -4.20
N ALA A 92 6.90 -7.20 -4.57
CA ALA A 92 6.53 -7.34 -5.96
C ALA A 92 5.90 -6.02 -6.47
N HIS A 93 5.52 -5.99 -7.75
CA HIS A 93 4.76 -4.87 -8.27
C HIS A 93 3.38 -4.74 -7.60
N ALA A 94 2.82 -3.54 -7.67
CA ALA A 94 1.45 -3.26 -7.28
C ALA A 94 0.57 -3.08 -8.53
N ASN A 95 -0.60 -3.70 -8.54
CA ASN A 95 -1.47 -3.73 -9.71
C ASN A 95 -2.90 -3.32 -9.34
N VAL A 96 -3.79 -3.22 -10.32
CA VAL A 96 -5.22 -3.01 -10.13
C VAL A 96 -6.00 -4.25 -10.55
N VAL A 97 -7.26 -4.35 -10.14
CA VAL A 97 -8.16 -5.42 -10.60
C VAL A 97 -8.26 -5.37 -12.13
N GLY A 98 -7.96 -6.50 -12.79
CA GLY A 98 -7.99 -6.62 -14.24
C GLY A 98 -6.74 -6.09 -14.96
N GLY A 99 -5.78 -5.51 -14.25
CA GLY A 99 -4.56 -4.96 -14.84
C GLY A 99 -4.77 -3.67 -15.64
N CYS A 100 -3.72 -3.24 -16.33
CA CYS A 100 -3.72 -2.14 -17.31
C CYS A 100 -3.03 -2.61 -18.60
N ASN A 101 -2.74 -1.72 -19.55
CA ASN A 101 -2.19 -2.10 -20.86
C ASN A 101 -0.85 -2.86 -20.78
N THR A 102 -0.05 -2.61 -19.75
CA THR A 102 1.20 -3.32 -19.46
C THR A 102 0.98 -4.64 -18.73
N ASN A 103 -0.26 -4.95 -18.34
CA ASN A 103 -0.70 -6.03 -17.46
C ASN A 103 -0.04 -6.05 -16.07
N ASP A 104 0.74 -5.01 -15.75
CA ASP A 104 1.59 -4.94 -14.58
C ASP A 104 1.87 -3.48 -14.21
N GLN A 105 2.17 -3.23 -12.94
CA GLN A 105 2.48 -1.90 -12.41
C GLN A 105 1.42 -0.85 -12.76
N CYS A 106 0.20 -1.06 -12.25
CA CYS A 106 -0.94 -0.20 -12.56
C CYS A 106 -1.53 0.53 -11.34
N ASP A 107 -1.08 0.18 -10.13
CA ASP A 107 -1.52 0.82 -8.89
C ASP A 107 -0.91 2.22 -8.73
N HIS A 108 -1.66 3.23 -9.15
CA HIS A 108 -1.31 4.64 -8.99
C HIS A 108 -1.20 5.11 -7.53
N THR A 109 -1.52 4.28 -6.54
CA THR A 109 -1.38 4.61 -5.13
C THR A 109 -0.05 4.11 -4.54
N CYS A 110 0.74 3.32 -5.26
CA CYS A 110 1.96 2.73 -4.73
C CYS A 110 3.15 3.00 -5.65
N ILE A 111 4.34 3.25 -5.10
CA ILE A 111 5.57 3.35 -5.93
C ILE A 111 5.83 2.06 -6.73
N MET A 112 5.37 0.91 -6.24
CA MET A 112 5.45 -0.37 -6.93
C MET A 112 4.46 -0.53 -8.09
N GLY A 113 3.56 0.44 -8.30
CA GLY A 113 2.44 0.33 -9.21
C GLY A 113 2.43 1.28 -10.40
N GLY A 114 3.57 1.89 -10.73
CA GLY A 114 3.70 2.60 -12.00
C GLY A 114 5.00 3.38 -12.04
N THR A 115 6.00 2.87 -12.75
CA THR A 115 7.19 3.63 -13.10
C THR A 115 6.93 4.47 -14.35
N GLY A 116 7.24 5.77 -14.33
CA GLY A 116 7.34 6.56 -15.56
C GLY A 116 6.73 7.96 -15.51
N GLY A 117 7.04 8.74 -14.46
CA GLY A 117 6.59 10.13 -14.35
C GLY A 117 5.27 10.27 -13.62
N GLN A 118 4.96 9.28 -12.79
CA GLN A 118 3.76 9.20 -11.99
C GLN A 118 3.96 9.78 -10.58
N GLY A 119 5.20 10.17 -10.26
CA GLY A 119 5.65 10.80 -9.03
C GLY A 119 6.21 9.77 -8.04
N ILE A 120 7.11 10.22 -7.15
CA ILE A 120 7.50 9.42 -5.98
C ILE A 120 6.27 9.28 -5.09
N ARG A 121 5.95 8.06 -4.68
CA ARG A 121 4.82 7.74 -3.80
C ARG A 121 5.31 6.97 -2.57
N CYS A 122 4.58 7.05 -1.47
CA CYS A 122 4.77 6.08 -0.40
C CYS A 122 4.26 4.68 -0.82
N PHE A 123 4.70 3.65 -0.12
CA PHE A 123 4.17 2.30 -0.29
C PHE A 123 2.69 2.23 0.11
N ASN A 124 1.93 1.35 -0.53
CA ASN A 124 0.59 0.99 -0.05
C ASN A 124 0.67 0.23 1.29
N ALA A 125 -0.46 0.07 1.96
CA ALA A 125 -0.52 -0.59 3.26
C ALA A 125 0.09 -2.01 3.31
N PRO A 126 -0.19 -2.92 2.35
CA PRO A 126 0.41 -4.26 2.39
C PRO A 126 1.93 -4.23 2.24
N HIS A 127 2.49 -3.37 1.39
CA HIS A 127 3.95 -3.22 1.28
C HIS A 127 4.56 -2.64 2.56
N ASN A 128 3.94 -1.64 3.20
CA ASN A 128 4.42 -1.12 4.49
C ASN A 128 4.36 -2.18 5.60
N TRP A 129 3.33 -3.03 5.60
CA TRP A 129 3.21 -4.16 6.51
C TRP A 129 4.33 -5.19 6.25
N GLN A 130 4.57 -5.53 4.98
CA GLN A 130 5.59 -6.50 4.57
C GLN A 130 7.00 -6.13 5.08
N VAL A 131 7.37 -4.85 5.07
CA VAL A 131 8.68 -4.41 5.59
C VAL A 131 8.66 -3.95 7.04
N GLY A 132 7.53 -4.11 7.73
CA GLY A 132 7.38 -3.75 9.14
C GLY A 132 7.41 -2.25 9.41
N TRP A 133 7.29 -1.39 8.39
CA TRP A 133 7.19 0.07 8.55
C TRP A 133 5.82 0.48 9.07
N ALA A 134 4.77 -0.27 8.71
CA ALA A 134 3.50 -0.27 9.41
C ALA A 134 3.43 -1.52 10.29
N SER A 135 4.27 -1.54 11.34
CA SER A 135 4.62 -2.75 12.11
C SER A 135 3.41 -3.55 12.63
N LYS A 136 2.25 -2.91 12.84
CA LYS A 136 1.00 -3.59 13.21
C LYS A 136 -0.21 -2.87 12.61
N PRO A 137 -1.19 -3.58 12.05
CA PRO A 137 -2.51 -3.00 11.80
C PRO A 137 -3.09 -2.41 13.09
N VAL A 138 -3.87 -1.33 13.01
CA VAL A 138 -4.64 -0.83 14.16
C VAL A 138 -5.63 -1.87 14.67
N ARG A 139 -6.12 -2.71 13.75
CA ARG A 139 -7.00 -3.82 14.03
C ARG A 139 -6.78 -4.91 12.99
N GLU A 140 -6.72 -6.15 13.47
CA GLU A 140 -6.92 -7.33 12.63
C GLU A 140 -8.34 -7.83 12.87
N LEU A 141 -9.10 -8.07 11.80
CA LEU A 141 -10.49 -8.52 11.85
C LEU A 141 -10.60 -9.90 11.21
N GLY A 142 -11.12 -10.86 11.96
CA GLY A 142 -11.43 -12.21 11.47
C GLY A 142 -12.93 -12.47 11.33
N ASP A 143 -13.30 -13.73 11.08
CA ASP A 143 -14.70 -14.17 11.02
C ASP A 143 -15.49 -13.82 12.29
N SER A 144 -14.87 -13.95 13.47
CA SER A 144 -15.49 -13.62 14.75
C SER A 144 -15.69 -12.12 14.98
N ASP A 145 -14.86 -11.28 14.36
CA ASP A 145 -15.01 -9.83 14.44
C ASP A 145 -15.99 -9.31 13.38
N LEU A 146 -16.30 -10.10 12.35
CA LEU A 146 -17.20 -9.71 11.26
C LEU A 146 -18.37 -10.69 11.12
N PRO A 147 -19.28 -10.76 12.12
CA PRO A 147 -20.51 -11.49 11.97
C PRO A 147 -21.32 -10.95 10.78
N TYR A 148 -22.09 -11.84 10.17
CA TYR A 148 -22.95 -11.47 9.04
C TYR A 148 -23.94 -10.38 9.46
N GLY A 149 -24.07 -9.37 8.60
CA GLY A 149 -25.00 -8.26 8.77
C GLY A 149 -24.76 -7.36 9.98
N ASN A 150 -23.64 -7.50 10.69
CA ASN A 150 -23.34 -6.65 11.84
C ASN A 150 -22.07 -5.80 11.58
N PRO A 151 -22.23 -4.50 11.25
CA PRO A 151 -21.10 -3.64 10.92
C PRO A 151 -20.15 -3.40 12.11
N THR A 152 -18.86 -3.65 11.89
CA THR A 152 -17.79 -3.31 12.84
C THR A 152 -17.22 -1.94 12.55
N ALA A 153 -17.29 -1.04 13.54
CA ALA A 153 -16.72 0.30 13.48
C ALA A 153 -15.24 0.32 13.90
N VAL A 154 -14.41 1.00 13.11
CA VAL A 154 -12.96 1.14 13.36
C VAL A 154 -12.51 2.58 13.07
N ARG A 155 -11.50 3.05 13.81
CA ARG A 155 -10.77 4.29 13.53
C ARG A 155 -9.43 3.99 12.87
N ILE A 156 -9.20 4.59 11.71
CA ILE A 156 -7.96 4.40 10.93
C ILE A 156 -7.22 5.73 10.81
N PRO A 157 -6.07 5.90 11.47
CA PRO A 157 -5.19 7.06 11.28
C PRO A 157 -4.71 7.16 9.83
N ALA A 158 -4.33 8.36 9.38
CA ALA A 158 -3.66 8.50 8.08
C ALA A 158 -2.38 7.65 8.05
N GLN A 159 -2.12 7.04 6.89
CA GLN A 159 -1.00 6.13 6.68
C GLN A 159 0.37 6.75 7.00
N MET A 160 0.48 8.07 6.88
CA MET A 160 1.70 8.82 7.09
C MET A 160 1.93 9.26 8.55
N ASN A 161 0.97 9.00 9.45
CA ASN A 161 0.99 9.55 10.81
C ASN A 161 1.57 8.60 11.88
N GLY A 162 1.93 7.36 11.56
CA GLY A 162 2.47 6.43 12.55
C GLY A 162 2.75 5.02 12.05
N LEU A 163 2.98 4.10 12.98
CA LEU A 163 3.26 2.69 12.69
C LEU A 163 2.01 1.81 12.63
N ASN A 164 0.89 2.30 13.18
CA ASN A 164 -0.39 1.60 13.21
C ASN A 164 -1.41 2.39 12.39
N THR A 165 -1.50 2.10 11.10
CA THR A 165 -2.21 2.97 10.15
C THR A 165 -3.02 2.23 9.10
N SER A 166 -3.29 0.96 9.33
CA SER A 166 -4.11 0.13 8.45
C SER A 166 -4.98 -0.83 9.25
N VAL A 167 -6.10 -1.23 8.70
CA VAL A 167 -6.88 -2.38 9.18
C VAL A 167 -6.59 -3.54 8.26
N LEU A 168 -6.45 -4.72 8.86
CA LEU A 168 -6.21 -5.96 8.16
C LEU A 168 -7.41 -6.88 8.36
N VAL A 169 -8.15 -7.14 7.29
CA VAL A 169 -9.23 -8.12 7.29
C VAL A 169 -8.66 -9.46 6.83
N LYS A 170 -9.02 -10.52 7.55
CA LYS A 170 -8.70 -11.93 7.29
C LYS A 170 -9.99 -12.75 7.43
N GLY A 171 -10.04 -13.93 6.82
CA GLY A 171 -11.23 -14.78 6.86
C GLY A 171 -12.37 -14.21 6.01
N GLY A 172 -13.58 -14.70 6.25
CA GLY A 172 -14.84 -14.22 5.68
C GLY A 172 -14.91 -14.11 4.17
N GLY A 173 -15.27 -15.21 3.49
CA GLY A 173 -15.50 -15.23 2.03
C GLY A 173 -14.27 -14.97 1.17
N MET A 174 -13.14 -14.56 1.75
CA MET A 174 -11.89 -14.35 1.04
C MET A 174 -11.20 -15.68 0.69
N PRO A 175 -10.52 -15.76 -0.46
CA PRO A 175 -9.63 -16.87 -0.78
C PRO A 175 -8.59 -17.14 0.30
N THR A 176 -8.16 -18.39 0.44
CA THR A 176 -7.11 -18.79 1.39
C THR A 176 -5.86 -17.92 1.23
N ASN A 177 -5.31 -17.45 2.36
CA ASN A 177 -4.16 -16.55 2.47
C ASN A 177 -4.34 -15.11 1.97
N ARG A 178 -5.47 -14.80 1.31
CA ARG A 178 -5.79 -13.44 0.89
C ARG A 178 -6.11 -12.58 2.10
N LYS A 179 -5.49 -11.42 2.11
CA LYS A 179 -5.68 -10.36 3.09
C LYS A 179 -6.26 -9.15 2.39
N LEU A 180 -7.19 -8.46 3.04
CA LEU A 180 -7.65 -7.13 2.61
C LEU A 180 -7.10 -6.10 3.59
N PHE A 181 -6.34 -5.16 3.07
CA PHE A 181 -5.81 -4.02 3.80
C PHE A 181 -6.66 -2.79 3.49
N LEU A 182 -7.03 -2.07 4.55
CA LEU A 182 -7.71 -0.78 4.48
C LEU A 182 -6.75 0.26 5.03
N SER A 183 -6.45 1.32 4.29
CA SER A 183 -5.68 2.45 4.81
C SER A 183 -6.21 3.77 4.31
N VAL A 184 -5.97 4.82 5.09
CA VAL A 184 -6.42 6.16 4.75
C VAL A 184 -5.24 6.99 4.33
N ARG A 185 -5.36 7.68 3.22
CA ARG A 185 -4.34 8.60 2.73
C ARG A 185 -4.94 9.96 2.48
N LEU A 186 -4.09 10.97 2.60
CA LEU A 186 -4.43 12.35 2.27
C LEU A 186 -3.70 12.66 0.98
N ASN A 187 -4.39 13.24 0.01
CA ASN A 187 -3.69 13.78 -1.13
C ASN A 187 -2.93 15.02 -0.69
N VAL A 188 -1.64 14.84 -0.38
CA VAL A 188 -0.73 15.91 0.05
C VAL A 188 0.52 15.90 -0.81
N TYR A 189 0.98 17.08 -1.17
CA TYR A 189 2.27 17.25 -1.82
C TYR A 189 3.42 16.86 -0.85
N SER A 190 4.50 16.22 -1.28
CA SER A 190 4.91 15.89 -2.65
C SER A 190 4.85 14.41 -3.03
N TYR A 191 4.51 13.51 -2.11
CA TYR A 191 4.89 12.09 -2.24
C TYR A 191 3.80 11.06 -1.91
N ASP A 192 2.51 11.41 -1.94
CA ASP A 192 1.46 10.44 -1.54
C ASP A 192 0.69 9.84 -2.72
N LEU A 193 0.12 10.67 -3.59
CA LEU A 193 -0.83 10.25 -4.64
C LEU A 193 -0.50 10.98 -5.96
N PRO A 194 -1.11 10.63 -7.13
CA PRO A 194 -1.02 11.48 -8.30
C PRO A 194 -1.68 12.81 -7.96
N TRP A 195 -0.87 13.72 -7.44
CA TRP A 195 -1.35 14.90 -6.75
C TRP A 195 -2.06 15.80 -7.74
N GLN A 196 -3.33 16.06 -7.45
CA GLN A 196 -4.08 17.16 -8.05
C GLN A 196 -4.33 18.18 -6.96
N PHE A 197 -3.97 19.44 -7.22
CA PHE A 197 -4.11 20.52 -6.24
C PHE A 197 -5.55 20.76 -5.78
N TRP A 198 -6.53 20.39 -6.61
CA TRP A 198 -7.96 20.48 -6.28
C TRP A 198 -8.40 19.50 -5.19
N ASP A 199 -7.68 18.40 -5.03
CA ASP A 199 -7.94 17.37 -4.03
C ASP A 199 -6.98 17.50 -2.84
N ASP A 200 -6.29 18.62 -2.65
CA ASP A 200 -5.30 18.77 -1.57
C ASP A 200 -5.96 18.60 -0.19
N ASN A 201 -5.33 17.80 0.67
CA ASN A 201 -5.84 17.37 1.99
C ASN A 201 -7.16 16.59 1.96
N VAL A 202 -7.63 16.15 0.79
CA VAL A 202 -8.81 15.30 0.72
C VAL A 202 -8.45 13.87 1.16
N PRO A 203 -9.22 13.28 2.10
CA PRO A 203 -8.99 11.91 2.54
C PRO A 203 -9.60 10.88 1.60
N PHE A 204 -8.86 9.81 1.38
CA PHE A 204 -9.25 8.64 0.60
C PHE A 204 -9.06 7.41 1.45
N LEU A 205 -10.05 6.52 1.48
CA LEU A 205 -9.88 5.17 2.00
C LEU A 205 -9.52 4.28 0.82
N LEU A 206 -8.37 3.63 0.91
CA LEU A 206 -7.82 2.75 -0.11
C LEU A 206 -7.91 1.30 0.35
N MET A 207 -8.22 0.42 -0.58
CA MET A 207 -8.33 -1.01 -0.35
C MET A 207 -7.37 -1.77 -1.24
N HIS A 208 -6.53 -2.57 -0.62
CA HIS A 208 -5.55 -3.41 -1.30
C HIS A 208 -5.69 -4.86 -0.84
N THR A 209 -5.61 -5.81 -1.76
CA THR A 209 -5.44 -7.22 -1.42
C THR A 209 -4.00 -7.65 -1.54
N TYR A 210 -3.60 -8.61 -0.71
CA TYR A 210 -2.26 -9.17 -0.71
C TYR A 210 -2.28 -10.63 -0.25
N ASP A 211 -1.66 -11.50 -1.06
CA ASP A 211 -1.66 -12.95 -0.85
C ASP A 211 -0.30 -13.45 -0.31
N GLY A 212 0.69 -12.57 -0.15
CA GLY A 212 2.01 -12.94 0.34
C GLY A 212 2.04 -13.32 1.81
N THR A 213 3.10 -14.04 2.19
CA THR A 213 3.35 -14.56 3.54
C THR A 213 4.81 -14.36 3.92
N ASP A 214 5.17 -14.57 5.19
CA ASP A 214 6.58 -14.50 5.62
C ASP A 214 7.48 -15.49 4.84
N GLY A 215 6.94 -16.64 4.43
CA GLY A 215 7.64 -17.64 3.62
C GLY A 215 7.66 -17.32 2.12
N ASN A 216 6.69 -16.53 1.63
CA ASN A 216 6.61 -16.09 0.25
C ASN A 216 6.18 -14.61 0.16
N PRO A 217 7.08 -13.67 0.48
CA PRO A 217 6.73 -12.25 0.57
C PRO A 217 6.65 -11.57 -0.81
N TYR A 218 7.26 -12.16 -1.84
CA TYR A 218 7.25 -11.62 -3.20
C TYR A 218 5.93 -11.94 -3.91
N SER A 219 4.89 -11.18 -3.56
CA SER A 219 3.53 -11.33 -4.10
C SER A 219 2.97 -9.98 -4.49
N THR A 220 2.28 -9.92 -5.63
CA THR A 220 1.66 -8.70 -6.14
C THR A 220 0.58 -8.20 -5.18
N THR A 221 0.65 -6.93 -4.82
CA THR A 221 -0.47 -6.26 -4.13
C THR A 221 -1.47 -5.77 -5.18
N VAL A 222 -2.77 -5.91 -4.93
CA VAL A 222 -3.80 -5.46 -5.89
C VAL A 222 -4.67 -4.38 -5.26
N PHE A 223 -4.69 -3.20 -5.85
CA PHE A 223 -5.64 -2.15 -5.53
C PHE A 223 -7.04 -2.56 -6.02
N VAL A 224 -7.97 -2.72 -5.07
CA VAL A 224 -9.33 -3.23 -5.31
C VAL A 224 -10.41 -2.17 -5.16
N GLY A 225 -10.08 -1.00 -4.63
CA GLY A 225 -10.99 0.13 -4.61
C GLY A 225 -10.49 1.32 -3.81
N GLU A 226 -11.14 2.45 -4.08
CA GLU A 226 -11.00 3.70 -3.35
C GLU A 226 -12.38 4.25 -3.10
N ILE A 227 -12.61 4.79 -1.90
CA ILE A 227 -13.83 5.49 -1.54
C ILE A 227 -13.54 6.79 -0.81
N ARG A 228 -14.47 7.74 -0.97
CA ARG A 228 -14.47 9.02 -0.27
C ARG A 228 -15.40 8.97 0.93
N VAL A 229 -15.29 9.98 1.80
CA VAL A 229 -16.20 10.15 2.93
C VAL A 229 -17.66 10.16 2.45
N GLY A 230 -18.51 9.41 3.13
CA GLY A 230 -19.93 9.22 2.82
C GLY A 230 -20.23 8.09 1.82
N THR A 231 -19.23 7.45 1.22
CA THR A 231 -19.43 6.42 0.20
C THR A 231 -19.13 5.00 0.70
N ILE A 232 -19.60 4.01 -0.07
CA ILE A 232 -19.49 2.58 0.23
C ILE A 232 -18.78 1.86 -0.91
N TRP A 233 -17.85 0.98 -0.57
CA TRP A 233 -17.29 -0.02 -1.48
C TRP A 233 -17.83 -1.39 -1.12
N ARG A 234 -18.05 -2.22 -2.14
CA ARG A 234 -18.52 -3.60 -1.99
C ARG A 234 -17.66 -4.53 -2.83
N ASP A 235 -17.21 -5.63 -2.25
CA ASP A 235 -16.61 -6.74 -2.98
C ASP A 235 -17.57 -7.91 -3.06
N ASN A 236 -17.92 -8.29 -4.29
CA ASN A 236 -18.82 -9.40 -4.57
C ASN A 236 -18.17 -10.76 -4.38
N LYS A 237 -16.83 -10.84 -4.28
CA LYS A 237 -16.15 -12.12 -4.08
C LYS A 237 -16.05 -12.48 -2.60
N SER A 238 -15.66 -11.52 -1.76
CA SER A 238 -15.55 -11.72 -0.30
C SER A 238 -16.82 -11.45 0.48
N ASN A 239 -17.84 -10.85 -0.16
CA ASN A 239 -19.03 -10.32 0.51
C ASN A 239 -18.74 -9.23 1.55
N ILE A 240 -17.57 -8.59 1.51
CA ILE A 240 -17.24 -7.48 2.38
C ILE A 240 -17.75 -6.16 1.79
N SER A 241 -18.38 -5.35 2.64
CA SER A 241 -18.73 -3.96 2.37
C SER A 241 -17.97 -3.06 3.34
N VAL A 242 -17.51 -1.91 2.84
CA VAL A 242 -16.74 -0.92 3.61
C VAL A 242 -17.35 0.44 3.38
N ARG A 243 -17.70 1.15 4.47
CA ARG A 243 -18.20 2.52 4.44
C ARG A 243 -17.24 3.46 5.12
N PHE A 244 -16.92 4.57 4.46
CA PHE A 244 -16.11 5.63 5.04
C PHE A 244 -17.03 6.72 5.60
N ASP A 245 -17.37 6.66 6.88
CA ASP A 245 -18.41 7.51 7.45
C ASP A 245 -17.99 8.97 7.64
N SER A 246 -16.79 9.21 8.19
CA SER A 246 -16.31 10.57 8.50
C SER A 246 -14.79 10.64 8.59
N TRP A 247 -14.23 11.83 8.42
CA TRP A 247 -12.81 12.12 8.61
C TRP A 247 -12.59 13.12 9.73
N SER A 248 -11.57 12.89 10.55
CA SER A 248 -11.06 13.84 11.55
C SER A 248 -9.54 13.89 11.46
N LYS A 249 -8.96 15.08 11.56
CA LYS A 249 -7.50 15.26 11.58
C LYS A 249 -6.86 14.60 12.80
N ASP A 250 -7.57 14.54 13.92
CA ASP A 250 -7.04 14.05 15.20
C ASP A 250 -7.19 12.54 15.34
N SER A 251 -8.34 11.99 14.95
CA SER A 251 -8.67 10.57 15.14
C SER A 251 -8.61 9.72 13.87
N GLY A 252 -8.37 10.33 12.71
CA GLY A 252 -8.41 9.66 11.42
C GLY A 252 -9.83 9.35 10.93
N ALA A 253 -9.93 8.39 10.02
CA ALA A 253 -11.19 7.96 9.42
C ALA A 253 -12.04 7.15 10.39
N ALA A 254 -13.34 7.45 10.47
CA ALA A 254 -14.36 6.50 10.92
C ALA A 254 -14.74 5.60 9.76
N VAL A 255 -14.56 4.29 9.94
CA VAL A 255 -14.90 3.29 8.92
C VAL A 255 -15.79 2.23 9.56
N ARG A 256 -16.84 1.82 8.85
CA ARG A 256 -17.61 0.62 9.19
C ARG A 256 -17.37 -0.47 8.15
N ILE A 257 -17.17 -1.69 8.63
CA ILE A 257 -16.86 -2.87 7.80
C ILE A 257 -17.93 -3.92 8.12
N CYS A 258 -18.61 -4.42 7.10
CA CYS A 258 -19.71 -5.36 7.27
C CYS A 258 -19.54 -6.53 6.30
N ARG A 259 -19.97 -7.73 6.72
CA ARG A 259 -19.95 -8.94 5.90
C ARG A 259 -21.37 -9.33 5.52
N ARG A 260 -21.63 -9.41 4.22
CA ARG A 260 -22.97 -9.68 3.66
C ARG A 260 -23.31 -11.16 3.71
N SER A 261 -24.52 -11.47 4.14
CA SER A 261 -25.12 -12.81 4.03
C SER A 261 -25.93 -12.95 2.73
N SER A 262 -26.47 -11.84 2.22
CA SER A 262 -27.33 -11.79 1.03
C SER A 262 -27.01 -10.57 0.14
N GLY A 263 -27.73 -10.45 -0.97
CA GLY A 263 -27.68 -9.25 -1.83
C GLY A 263 -28.71 -8.18 -1.49
N GLU A 264 -29.69 -8.53 -0.66
CA GLU A 264 -30.84 -7.70 -0.25
C GLU A 264 -31.27 -8.13 1.16
N GLU A 265 -31.80 -7.19 1.94
CA GLU A 265 -32.39 -7.43 3.26
C GLU A 265 -33.61 -8.36 3.16
N ARG A 266 -33.66 -9.39 4.01
CA ARG A 266 -34.72 -10.40 4.04
C ARG A 266 -35.45 -10.43 5.39
N GLU A 267 -34.73 -10.25 6.49
CA GLU A 267 -35.29 -10.35 7.85
C GLU A 267 -35.48 -8.98 8.49
N CYS A 268 -36.57 -8.33 8.11
CA CYS A 268 -36.88 -6.95 8.49
C CYS A 268 -37.41 -6.80 9.94
N ALA A 269 -36.62 -7.14 10.95
CA ALA A 269 -36.82 -6.82 12.38
C ALA A 269 -35.77 -7.51 13.30
N ASP A 270 -34.67 -8.02 12.76
CA ASP A 270 -33.68 -8.76 13.55
C ASP A 270 -32.48 -7.89 14.01
N GLY A 271 -32.42 -6.64 13.53
CA GLY A 271 -31.34 -5.70 13.85
C GLY A 271 -30.06 -5.92 13.05
N LEU A 272 -30.09 -6.78 12.02
CA LEU A 272 -28.97 -7.01 11.10
C LEU A 272 -29.13 -6.14 9.83
N ASP A 273 -28.08 -6.12 9.02
CA ASP A 273 -27.94 -5.41 7.74
C ASP A 273 -27.30 -6.38 6.74
N GLU A 274 -28.11 -7.29 6.22
CA GLU A 274 -27.73 -8.54 5.56
C GLU A 274 -27.07 -8.29 4.19
N ASP A 275 -27.44 -7.19 3.54
CA ASP A 275 -26.85 -6.69 2.31
C ASP A 275 -25.70 -5.67 2.53
N CYS A 276 -25.42 -5.35 3.80
CA CYS A 276 -24.42 -4.39 4.24
C CYS A 276 -24.47 -3.06 3.46
N ASN A 277 -25.65 -2.47 3.32
CA ASN A 277 -25.84 -1.11 2.82
C ASN A 277 -25.78 -0.06 3.93
N PHE A 278 -25.62 -0.49 5.17
CA PHE A 278 -25.50 0.30 6.39
C PHE A 278 -26.80 1.01 6.77
N LEU A 279 -27.93 0.38 6.46
CA LEU A 279 -29.29 0.68 6.91
C LEU A 279 -29.88 -0.63 7.43
N THR A 280 -30.32 -0.66 8.68
CA THR A 280 -30.88 -1.87 9.32
C THR A 280 -32.41 -1.83 9.31
N ASP A 281 -33.04 -2.99 9.12
CA ASP A 281 -34.50 -3.17 9.25
C ASP A 281 -35.32 -2.10 8.48
N ILE A 282 -36.16 -1.32 9.19
CA ILE A 282 -37.07 -0.31 8.65
C ILE A 282 -36.36 0.88 7.99
N GLU A 283 -35.08 1.06 8.25
CA GLU A 283 -34.26 2.05 7.54
C GLU A 283 -33.96 1.59 6.11
N ASP A 284 -33.96 0.28 5.86
CA ASP A 284 -33.77 -0.33 4.54
C ASP A 284 -35.05 -0.20 3.67
N LEU A 285 -34.85 0.16 2.40
CA LEU A 285 -35.92 0.27 1.42
C LEU A 285 -36.58 -1.09 1.09
N ASN A 286 -35.81 -2.17 1.12
CA ASN A 286 -36.29 -3.54 0.89
C ASN A 286 -37.33 -3.94 1.95
N CYS A 287 -37.13 -3.52 3.20
CA CYS A 287 -38.06 -3.79 4.30
C CYS A 287 -39.33 -2.95 4.26
N ARG A 288 -39.26 -1.72 3.76
CA ARG A 288 -40.44 -0.87 3.61
C ARG A 288 -41.41 -1.40 2.56
N ALA A 289 -40.90 -2.03 1.51
CA ALA A 289 -41.73 -2.59 0.44
C ALA A 289 -42.59 -3.77 0.95
N GLY A 290 -42.00 -4.66 1.77
CA GLY A 290 -42.70 -5.81 2.35
C GLY A 290 -43.87 -5.43 3.27
N ALA A 291 -43.67 -4.42 4.12
CA ALA A 291 -44.71 -3.95 5.06
C ALA A 291 -45.98 -3.41 4.37
N SER A 292 -45.87 -3.01 3.10
CA SER A 292 -47.01 -2.48 2.34
C SER A 292 -47.85 -3.56 1.63
N SER A 293 -47.38 -4.81 1.56
CA SER A 293 -48.03 -5.86 0.77
C SER A 293 -48.94 -6.82 1.56
N GLU A 294 -48.93 -6.81 2.90
CA GLU A 294 -49.72 -7.78 3.68
C GLU A 294 -51.10 -7.29 4.16
N THR A 295 -51.49 -6.04 3.91
CA THR A 295 -52.80 -5.50 4.39
C THR A 295 -53.90 -5.42 3.31
N LYS A 296 -53.86 -6.23 2.24
CA LYS A 296 -54.97 -6.28 1.27
C LYS A 296 -55.36 -7.70 0.85
N ALA A 297 -55.80 -8.49 1.82
CA ALA A 297 -56.80 -9.53 1.59
C ALA A 297 -58.17 -8.96 1.97
N GLY A 298 -58.77 -8.18 1.07
CA GLY A 298 -60.06 -7.54 1.29
C GLY A 298 -60.53 -6.77 0.06
N GLU A 299 -61.36 -7.45 -0.72
CA GLU A 299 -62.30 -6.89 -1.72
C GLU A 299 -61.74 -6.38 -3.06
N ALA A 300 -62.09 -7.15 -4.09
CA ALA A 300 -61.91 -6.85 -5.49
C ALA A 300 -62.83 -5.70 -5.92
N VAL A 301 -62.26 -4.67 -6.55
CA VAL A 301 -62.99 -3.84 -7.52
C VAL A 301 -62.13 -3.69 -8.77
N VAL A 302 -62.62 -4.33 -9.83
CA VAL A 302 -62.17 -4.23 -11.21
C VAL A 302 -62.59 -2.88 -11.77
N VAL A 303 -61.67 -1.94 -12.04
CA VAL A 303 -61.86 -0.89 -13.06
C VAL A 303 -60.50 -0.37 -13.58
N GLY A 304 -60.30 -0.43 -14.90
CA GLY A 304 -59.66 0.66 -15.66
C GLY A 304 -58.19 0.52 -16.03
N SER A 305 -57.92 0.06 -17.26
CA SER A 305 -56.62 0.13 -17.92
C SER A 305 -56.18 1.59 -18.17
N GLY A 306 -55.06 2.00 -17.59
CA GLY A 306 -54.35 3.23 -17.93
C GLY A 306 -52.86 2.93 -18.11
N ARG A 307 -52.40 2.91 -19.36
CA ARG A 307 -51.01 2.63 -19.76
C ARG A 307 -50.13 3.87 -19.45
N PRO A 308 -49.12 3.80 -18.57
CA PRO A 308 -48.19 4.90 -18.38
C PRO A 308 -47.18 4.92 -19.54
N THR A 309 -47.16 6.00 -20.29
CA THR A 309 -46.13 6.31 -21.27
C THR A 309 -44.80 6.57 -20.56
N SER A 310 -43.80 5.76 -20.88
CA SER A 310 -42.41 5.96 -20.45
C SER A 310 -41.90 7.35 -20.85
N PRO A 311 -41.22 8.09 -19.96
CA PRO A 311 -40.52 9.30 -20.37
C PRO A 311 -39.35 8.92 -21.28
N SER A 312 -39.39 9.46 -22.49
CA SER A 312 -38.35 9.35 -23.51
C SER A 312 -37.01 9.83 -22.92
N ARG A 313 -36.02 8.93 -22.90
CA ARG A 313 -34.62 9.28 -22.65
C ARG A 313 -34.15 10.22 -23.76
N GLY A 314 -34.03 11.50 -23.43
CA GLY A 314 -33.39 12.48 -24.30
C GLY A 314 -31.96 12.05 -24.69
N PRO A 315 -31.48 12.46 -25.87
CA PRO A 315 -30.17 12.07 -26.36
C PRO A 315 -29.09 12.59 -25.40
N VAL A 316 -28.22 11.68 -24.96
CA VAL A 316 -27.01 11.99 -24.21
C VAL A 316 -26.18 12.94 -25.07
N SER A 317 -26.13 14.21 -24.67
CA SER A 317 -25.28 15.22 -25.28
C SER A 317 -23.84 14.74 -25.16
N ARG A 318 -23.25 14.32 -26.29
CA ARG A 318 -21.80 14.16 -26.44
C ARG A 318 -21.18 15.53 -26.23
N ARG A 319 -20.82 15.85 -24.98
CA ARG A 319 -19.85 16.91 -24.71
C ARG A 319 -18.56 16.49 -25.42
N THR A 320 -18.19 17.26 -26.42
CA THR A 320 -16.85 17.25 -26.98
C THR A 320 -15.85 17.43 -25.83
N PRO A 321 -14.76 16.63 -25.80
CA PRO A 321 -13.71 16.86 -24.83
C PRO A 321 -13.22 18.31 -24.98
N PRO A 322 -12.94 19.02 -23.87
CA PRO A 322 -12.41 20.37 -23.94
C PRO A 322 -11.14 20.35 -24.80
N PRO A 323 -10.90 21.40 -25.61
CA PRO A 323 -9.67 21.52 -26.37
C PRO A 323 -8.49 21.34 -25.42
N ARG A 324 -7.53 20.48 -25.80
CA ARG A 324 -6.26 20.36 -25.07
C ARG A 324 -5.74 21.77 -24.81
N PRO A 325 -5.38 22.13 -23.57
CA PRO A 325 -4.67 23.36 -23.32
C PRO A 325 -3.48 23.39 -24.26
N LEU A 326 -3.40 24.44 -25.09
CA LEU A 326 -2.17 24.74 -25.80
C LEU A 326 -1.07 24.75 -24.74
N LEU A 327 -0.16 23.77 -24.84
CA LEU A 327 1.08 23.74 -24.07
C LEU A 327 1.81 25.04 -24.39
N LYS A 328 1.54 26.08 -23.59
CA LYS A 328 2.44 27.20 -23.47
C LYS A 328 3.75 26.57 -23.04
N GLN A 329 4.73 26.62 -23.93
CA GLN A 329 6.11 26.29 -23.60
C GLN A 329 6.41 27.01 -22.29
N SER A 330 6.61 26.23 -21.24
CA SER A 330 7.02 26.80 -19.96
C SER A 330 8.32 27.54 -20.23
N PRO A 331 8.44 28.81 -19.80
CA PRO A 331 9.72 29.50 -19.90
C PRO A 331 10.80 28.63 -19.26
N PRO A 332 12.00 28.57 -19.84
CA PRO A 332 13.07 27.72 -19.33
C PRO A 332 13.26 28.01 -17.85
N SER A 333 13.19 26.96 -17.03
CA SER A 333 13.42 27.06 -15.60
C SER A 333 14.72 27.83 -15.35
N PRO A 334 14.73 28.82 -14.44
CA PRO A 334 15.96 29.53 -14.11
C PRO A 334 17.03 28.50 -13.73
N ARG A 335 18.23 28.67 -14.29
CA ARG A 335 19.36 27.78 -13.99
C ARG A 335 19.50 27.65 -12.47
N PRO A 336 19.62 26.43 -11.94
CA PRO A 336 19.94 26.24 -10.54
C PRO A 336 21.18 27.08 -10.19
N PRO A 337 21.21 27.73 -9.02
CA PRO A 337 22.42 28.41 -8.57
C PRO A 337 23.58 27.44 -8.60
N SER A 338 24.73 27.89 -9.09
CA SER A 338 25.94 27.09 -9.15
C SER A 338 26.22 26.48 -7.77
N PRO A 339 26.60 25.19 -7.70
CA PRO A 339 26.97 24.57 -6.43
C PRO A 339 28.03 25.43 -5.73
N PRO A 340 27.92 25.65 -4.40
CA PRO A 340 28.96 26.34 -3.67
C PRO A 340 30.30 25.64 -3.91
N SER A 341 31.35 26.41 -4.18
CA SER A 341 32.69 25.89 -4.41
C SER A 341 33.08 24.91 -3.30
N PRO A 342 33.72 23.77 -3.63
CA PRO A 342 34.07 22.76 -2.65
C PRO A 342 34.88 23.39 -1.53
N ARG A 343 34.36 23.22 -0.30
CA ARG A 343 35.02 23.70 0.91
C ARG A 343 36.42 23.06 0.97
N PRO A 344 37.50 23.83 1.20
CA PRO A 344 38.83 23.27 1.31
C PRO A 344 38.84 22.15 2.37
N PRO A 345 39.59 21.06 2.14
CA PRO A 345 39.60 19.91 3.02
C PRO A 345 39.95 20.35 4.44
N ARG A 346 39.02 20.08 5.36
CA ARG A 346 39.19 20.36 6.79
C ARG A 346 40.39 19.53 7.24
N LYS A 347 41.47 20.19 7.69
CA LYS A 347 42.64 19.52 8.27
C LYS A 347 42.15 18.55 9.34
N LEU A 348 42.37 17.26 9.10
CA LEU A 348 42.00 16.20 10.04
C LEU A 348 42.75 16.46 11.35
N ALA A 349 42.00 16.53 12.45
CA ALA A 349 42.61 16.60 13.77
C ALA A 349 43.48 15.36 13.98
N PRO A 350 44.65 15.49 14.62
CA PRO A 350 45.52 14.36 14.89
C PRO A 350 44.77 13.27 15.67
N PRO A 351 45.06 11.99 15.39
CA PRO A 351 44.38 10.87 16.02
C PRO A 351 44.47 10.98 17.55
N ARG A 352 43.31 10.89 18.22
CA ARG A 352 43.25 10.83 19.68
C ARG A 352 44.05 9.62 20.17
N LYS A 353 44.91 9.85 21.16
CA LYS A 353 45.64 8.78 21.85
C LYS A 353 44.67 7.69 22.32
N PRO A 354 45.02 6.40 22.17
CA PRO A 354 44.17 5.30 22.61
C PRO A 354 43.88 5.41 24.10
N SER A 355 42.61 5.25 24.45
CA SER A 355 42.16 5.22 25.83
C SER A 355 42.82 4.05 26.58
N PRO A 356 43.23 4.25 27.85
CA PRO A 356 43.79 3.18 28.65
C PRO A 356 42.80 2.02 28.81
N PRO A 357 43.29 0.77 28.92
CA PRO A 357 42.46 -0.41 29.04
C PRO A 357 41.53 -0.30 30.24
N ARG A 358 40.25 -0.59 30.01
CA ARG A 358 39.20 -0.57 31.03
C ARG A 358 39.51 -1.65 32.08
N LYS A 359 39.48 -1.28 33.35
CA LYS A 359 39.63 -2.23 34.47
C LYS A 359 38.57 -3.34 34.38
N PRO A 360 38.92 -4.60 34.71
CA PRO A 360 37.98 -5.71 34.70
C PRO A 360 36.79 -5.43 35.62
N SER A 361 35.58 -5.70 35.13
CA SER A 361 34.37 -5.63 35.93
C SER A 361 34.43 -6.68 37.06
N PRO A 362 33.98 -6.36 38.28
CA PRO A 362 33.92 -7.32 39.37
C PRO A 362 32.99 -8.49 39.04
N PRO A 363 33.24 -9.68 39.62
CA PRO A 363 32.42 -10.87 39.38
C PRO A 363 30.95 -10.61 39.72
N ARG A 364 30.05 -11.01 38.82
CA ARG A 364 28.60 -10.96 39.06
C ARG A 364 28.25 -11.91 40.21
N LYS A 365 27.52 -11.40 41.22
CA LYS A 365 26.95 -12.24 42.28
C LYS A 365 26.02 -13.31 41.66
N PRO A 366 26.04 -14.55 42.17
CA PRO A 366 25.15 -15.60 41.70
C PRO A 366 23.69 -15.24 41.95
N SER A 367 22.85 -15.50 40.96
CA SER A 367 21.41 -15.30 41.04
C SER A 367 20.79 -16.24 42.08
N PRO A 368 19.80 -15.78 42.86
CA PRO A 368 19.09 -16.64 43.81
C PRO A 368 18.35 -17.79 43.08
N PRO A 369 18.22 -18.96 43.71
CA PRO A 369 17.55 -20.11 43.12
C PRO A 369 16.08 -19.81 42.83
N ARG A 370 15.61 -20.27 41.66
CA ARG A 370 14.21 -20.15 41.25
C ARG A 370 13.31 -20.97 42.19
N PRO A 371 12.16 -20.42 42.63
CA PRO A 371 11.19 -21.18 43.39
C PRO A 371 10.57 -22.30 42.52
N PRO A 372 10.19 -23.43 43.14
CA PRO A 372 9.61 -24.56 42.42
C PRO A 372 8.22 -24.21 41.83
N PRO A 373 7.83 -24.85 40.72
CA PRO A 373 6.55 -24.61 40.08
C PRO A 373 5.40 -25.06 40.99
N ARG A 374 4.42 -24.16 41.21
CA ARG A 374 3.18 -24.49 41.91
C ARG A 374 2.37 -25.47 41.06
N GLY A 375 2.06 -26.63 41.64
CA GLY A 375 1.25 -27.66 41.01
C GLY A 375 -0.14 -27.15 40.64
N LEU A 376 -0.53 -27.44 39.40
CA LEU A 376 -1.89 -27.23 38.90
C LEU A 376 -2.81 -28.25 39.58
N GLY A 377 -3.69 -27.75 40.46
CA GLY A 377 -4.80 -28.52 41.00
C GLY A 377 -5.78 -28.88 39.88
N ARG A 378 -6.10 -30.17 39.77
CA ARG A 378 -7.20 -30.67 38.95
C ARG A 378 -8.52 -30.10 39.46
N ARG A 379 -9.32 -29.54 38.56
CA ARG A 379 -10.77 -29.46 38.67
C ARG A 379 -11.37 -30.21 37.50
#